data_AF-I4HWC5-F1
#
_entry.id   AF-I4HWC5-F1
#
_cell.length_a   1.000
_cell.length_b   1.000
_cell.length_c   1.000
_cell.angle_alpha   90.00
_cell.angle_beta   90.00
_cell.angle_gamma   90.00
#
_symmetry.space_group_name_H-M   'P 1'
#
loop_
_entity.id
_entity.type
_entity.pdbx_description
1 polymer ?
#
loop_
_entity_poly.entity_id
_entity_poly.type
_entity_poly.pdbx_seq_one_letter_code
_entity_poly.pdbx_strand_id
1 'polypeptide(L)' 'MAVSENTCKTVFEEEAGQTLIEDGIIQLFSFDLNQEVIVRWLP' A
#
# COMPACT_ATOMS: atom_id res chain seq x y z
N MET A 1 7.03 -0.68 -4.16
CA MET A 1 6.39 0.58 -4.62
C MET A 1 6.13 1.49 -3.44
N ALA A 2 6.06 2.80 -3.67
CA ALA A 2 5.65 3.79 -2.67
C ALA A 2 4.29 4.35 -3.08
N VAL A 3 3.30 4.32 -2.19
CA VAL A 3 1.96 4.85 -2.47
C VAL A 3 1.46 5.72 -1.33
N SER A 4 0.58 6.68 -1.63
CA SER A 4 -0.08 7.45 -0.57
C SER A 4 -0.98 6.53 0.27
N GLU A 5 -1.18 6.86 1.54
CA GLU A 5 -2.11 6.14 2.41
C GLU A 5 -3.53 6.07 1.82
N ASN A 6 -3.96 7.13 1.12
CA ASN A 6 -5.25 7.16 0.44
C ASN A 6 -5.31 6.14 -0.71
N THR A 7 -4.27 6.08 -1.54
CA THR A 7 -4.17 5.08 -2.62
C THR A 7 -4.10 3.67 -2.05
N CYS A 8 -3.39 3.46 -0.94
CA CYS A 8 -3.33 2.17 -0.27
C CYS A 8 -4.74 1.69 0.12
N LYS A 9 -5.53 2.54 0.77
CA LYS A 9 -6.89 2.20 1.24
C LYS A 9 -7.92 2.01 0.13
N THR A 10 -7.81 2.78 -0.95
CA THR A 10 -8.82 2.78 -2.01
C THR A 10 -8.54 1.81 -3.14
N VAL A 11 -7.30 1.34 -3.29
CA VAL A 11 -6.91 0.43 -4.39
C VAL A 11 -6.36 -0.88 -3.87
N PHE A 12 -5.47 -0.84 -2.88
CA PHE A 12 -4.70 -2.02 -2.45
C PHE A 12 -5.33 -2.79 -1.29
N GLU A 13 -6.33 -2.22 -0.60
CA GLU A 13 -7.16 -2.93 0.37
C GLU A 13 -8.39 -3.60 -0.27
N GLU A 14 -8.64 -3.38 -1.56
CA GLU A 14 -9.64 -4.13 -2.32
C GLU A 14 -9.15 -5.55 -2.65
N GLU A 15 -10.08 -6.46 -2.98
CA GLU A 15 -9.80 -7.89 -3.19
C GLU A 15 -8.66 -8.14 -4.19
N ALA A 16 -8.70 -7.51 -5.36
CA ALA A 16 -7.64 -7.66 -6.36
C ALA A 16 -6.28 -7.14 -5.88
N GLY A 17 -6.27 -6.05 -5.11
CA GLY A 17 -5.07 -5.47 -4.54
C GLY A 17 -4.44 -6.36 -3.48
N GLN A 18 -5.26 -6.91 -2.58
CA GLN A 18 -4.82 -7.84 -1.54
C GLN A 18 -4.27 -9.14 -2.13
N THR A 19 -4.92 -9.73 -3.13
CA THR A 19 -4.41 -10.94 -3.80
C THR A 19 -3.00 -10.73 -4.35
N LEU A 20 -2.71 -9.58 -4.96
CA LEU A 20 -1.36 -9.30 -5.49
C LEU A 20 -0.30 -9.17 -4.40
N ILE A 21 -0.68 -8.67 -3.21
CA ILE A 21 0.21 -8.56 -2.04
C ILE A 21 0.42 -9.93 -1.40
N GLU A 22 -0.66 -10.69 -1.19
CA GLU A 22 -0.61 -12.02 -0.57
C GLU A 22 0.16 -13.04 -1.42
N ASP A 23 0.00 -12.99 -2.74
CA ASP A 23 0.75 -13.82 -3.68
C ASP A 23 2.22 -13.36 -3.83
N GLY A 24 2.62 -12.26 -3.18
CA GLY A 24 3.97 -11.70 -3.22
C GLY A 24 4.36 -11.14 -4.59
N ILE A 25 3.38 -10.83 -5.44
CA ILE A 25 3.60 -10.29 -6.78
C ILE A 25 4.07 -8.84 -6.70
N ILE A 26 3.55 -8.08 -5.74
CA ILE A 26 3.94 -6.70 -5.50
C ILE A 26 4.31 -6.50 -4.04
N GLN A 27 5.37 -5.73 -3.79
CA GLN A 27 5.73 -5.23 -2.47
C GLN A 27 5.56 -3.73 -2.45
N LEU A 28 4.99 -3.16 -1.38
CA LEU A 28 4.78 -1.73 -1.31
C LEU A 28 4.86 -1.17 0.11
N PHE A 29 5.04 0.14 0.23
CA PHE A 29 4.85 0.84 1.49
C PHE A 29 3.93 2.04 1.27
N SER A 30 3.15 2.34 2.31
CA SER A 30 2.29 3.52 2.32
C SER A 30 2.95 4.67 3.07
N PHE A 31 2.68 5.89 2.64
CA PHE A 31 3.16 7.12 3.29
C PHE A 31 2.05 8.16 3.44
N ASP A 32 2.16 8.99 4.48
CA ASP A 32 1.30 10.15 4.70
C ASP A 32 1.95 11.40 4.09
N LEU A 33 1.27 12.03 3.14
CA LEU A 33 1.73 13.24 2.45
C LEU A 33 1.78 14.48 3.35
N ASN A 34 0.92 14.57 4.36
CA ASN A 34 0.84 15.74 5.24
C ASN A 34 1.88 15.69 6.36
N GLN A 35 2.24 14.48 6.78
CA GLN A 35 3.20 14.24 7.86
C GLN A 35 4.60 13.90 7.35
N GLU A 36 4.74 13.61 6.05
CA GLU A 36 6.00 13.19 5.41
C GLU A 36 6.63 11.95 6.08
N VAL A 37 5.79 11.00 6.51
CA VAL A 37 6.22 9.75 7.19
C VAL A 37 5.77 8.52 6.43
N ILE A 38 6.58 7.46 6.52
CA ILE A 38 6.17 6.10 6.13
C ILE A 38 5.22 5.58 7.21
N VAL A 39 4.06 5.07 6.78
CA VAL A 39 3.02 4.55 7.67
C VAL A 39 3.16 3.03 7.83
N ARG A 40 3.28 2.31 6.70
CA ARG A 40 3.25 0.84 6.70
C ARG A 40 4.14 0.26 5.60
N TRP A 41 4.78 -0.87 5.89
CA TRP A 41 5.36 -1.76 4.91
C TRP A 41 4.41 -2.95 4.68
N LEU A 42 4.08 -3.22 3.43
CA LEU A 42 3.26 -4.34 2.97
C LEU A 42 4.18 -5.30 2.19
N PRO A 43 4.22 -6.59 2.60
CA PRO A 43 5.14 -7.58 2.07
C PRO A 43 4.94 -7.86 0.58
#